data_AF-A0A7T2YYL2-F1
#
_entry.id   AF-A0A7T2YYL2-F1
#
_cell.length_a   1.000
_cell.length_b   1.000
_cell.length_c   1.000
_cell.angle_alpha   90.00
_cell.angle_beta   90.00
_cell.angle_gamma   90.00
#
_symmetry.space_group_name_H-M   'P 1'
#
loop_
_entity.id
_entity.type
_entity.pdbx_description
1 polymer ?
#
loop_
_entity_poly.entity_id
_entity_poly.type
_entity_poly.pdbx_seq_one_letter_code
_entity_poly.pdbx_strand_id
1 'polypeptide(L)'
;MLSAFLPLIYVQISPERLTLTNPKTGQTLSEVPELALSPPPRRRILAAGPQARLAAASEPAEVVNPFAHPRSLISDFVLAEHLLKYQLRRLQAGGWLAASPHIVIHPLGDPEGGFTQVELRALRELGSAAGASKVNVWTGRPLTDEELLARKPPAQGGIWE
;
A
#
# COMPACT_ATOMS: atom_id res chain seq x y z
N MET A 1 -21.41 15.32 -1.57
CA MET A 1 -21.91 14.92 -0.23
C MET A 1 -21.70 13.44 0.11
N LEU A 2 -21.35 12.54 -0.83
CA LEU A 2 -21.09 11.12 -0.57
C LEU A 2 -19.76 10.80 0.14
N SER A 3 -18.84 11.76 0.23
CA SER A 3 -17.48 11.53 0.72
C SER A 3 -17.40 11.28 2.23
N ALA A 4 -18.37 11.70 3.03
CA ALA A 4 -18.33 11.54 4.50
C ALA A 4 -18.52 10.08 4.99
N PHE A 5 -18.94 9.17 4.12
CA PHE A 5 -19.33 7.80 4.50
C PHE A 5 -18.33 6.70 4.09
N LEU A 6 -17.41 6.99 3.17
CA LEU A 6 -16.43 6.00 2.72
C LEU A 6 -15.27 5.90 3.73
N PRO A 7 -14.86 4.68 4.14
CA PRO A 7 -13.71 4.51 5.01
C PRO A 7 -12.46 5.05 4.31
N LEU A 8 -11.67 5.84 5.02
CA LEU A 8 -10.38 6.32 4.55
C LEU A 8 -9.28 5.41 5.09
N ILE A 9 -8.42 4.89 4.22
CA ILE A 9 -7.24 4.12 4.60
C ILE A 9 -6.00 4.87 4.14
N TYR A 10 -5.11 5.17 5.07
CA TYR A 10 -3.81 5.76 4.78
C TYR A 10 -2.79 4.63 4.58
N VAL A 11 -2.09 4.63 3.44
CA VAL A 11 -1.19 3.56 3.03
C VAL A 11 0.20 4.15 2.83
N GLN A 12 1.11 3.88 3.75
CA GLN A 12 2.51 4.29 3.65
C GLN A 12 3.34 3.15 3.08
N ILE A 13 4.12 3.44 2.03
CA ILE A 13 4.86 2.43 1.26
C ILE A 13 6.35 2.75 1.33
N SER A 14 7.14 1.83 1.86
CA SER A 14 8.62 1.85 1.82
C SER A 14 9.15 0.45 1.51
N PRO A 15 10.41 0.30 1.08
CA PRO A 15 11.04 -1.01 0.94
C PRO A 15 11.01 -1.83 2.24
N GLU A 16 11.11 -1.17 3.40
CA GLU A 16 11.19 -1.82 4.70
C GLU A 16 9.82 -2.17 5.28
N ARG A 17 8.80 -1.38 4.94
CA ARG A 17 7.49 -1.44 5.61
C ARG A 17 6.35 -0.94 4.74
N LEU A 18 5.28 -1.72 4.71
CA LEU A 18 3.97 -1.32 4.21
C LEU A 18 3.05 -1.15 5.43
N THR A 19 2.61 0.10 5.67
CA THR A 19 1.73 0.46 6.79
C THR A 19 0.38 0.90 6.26
N LEU A 20 -0.69 0.31 6.78
CA LEU A 20 -2.06 0.70 6.52
C LEU A 20 -2.70 1.16 7.83
N THR A 21 -3.22 2.39 7.84
CA THR A 21 -3.86 3.00 9.01
C THR A 21 -5.28 3.42 8.67
N ASN A 22 -6.23 3.09 9.53
CA ASN A 22 -7.56 3.67 9.52
C ASN A 22 -7.60 4.80 10.57
N PRO A 23 -7.48 6.08 10.17
CA PRO A 23 -7.40 7.20 11.12
C PRO A 23 -8.71 7.41 11.90
N LYS A 24 -9.83 6.85 11.43
CA LYS A 24 -11.10 6.91 12.15
C LYS A 24 -11.14 5.96 13.36
N THR A 25 -10.50 4.79 13.24
CA THR A 25 -10.53 3.76 14.29
C THR A 25 -9.20 3.63 15.03
N GLY A 26 -8.12 4.25 14.53
CA GLY A 26 -6.75 4.07 15.02
C GLY A 26 -6.13 2.71 14.64
N GLN A 27 -6.89 1.82 13.99
CA GLN A 27 -6.40 0.50 13.62
C GLN A 27 -5.26 0.62 12.62
N THR A 28 -4.13 -0.01 12.92
CA THR A 28 -2.93 0.03 12.08
C THR A 28 -2.42 -1.38 11.85
N LEU A 29 -2.13 -1.71 10.59
CA LEU A 29 -1.41 -2.90 10.18
C LEU A 29 -0.09 -2.45 9.56
N SER A 30 1.03 -2.91 10.09
CA SER A 30 2.34 -2.46 9.65
C SER A 30 3.30 -3.64 9.60
N GLU A 31 3.74 -3.98 8.39
CA GLU A 31 4.43 -5.24 8.11
C GLU A 31 5.51 -5.09 7.04
N VAL A 32 6.42 -6.06 6.96
CA VAL A 32 7.38 -6.16 5.85
C VAL A 32 6.63 -6.42 4.54
N PRO A 33 6.98 -5.74 3.44
CA PRO A 33 6.28 -5.93 2.17
C PRO A 33 6.83 -7.12 1.37
N GLU A 34 6.78 -8.31 1.96
CA GLU A 34 7.37 -9.51 1.34
C GLU A 34 6.30 -10.51 0.90
N LEU A 35 6.61 -11.24 -0.17
CA LEU A 35 5.81 -12.35 -0.69
C LEU A 35 6.72 -13.56 -0.88
N ALA A 36 6.22 -14.74 -0.52
CA ALA A 36 6.85 -16.01 -0.86
C ALA A 36 6.20 -16.59 -2.10
N LEU A 37 7.00 -16.95 -3.10
CA LEU A 37 6.56 -17.50 -4.37
C LEU A 37 7.02 -18.94 -4.53
N SER A 38 6.13 -19.84 -4.97
CA SER A 38 6.51 -21.20 -5.35
C SER A 38 7.47 -21.20 -6.54
N PRO A 39 8.35 -22.23 -6.67
CA PRO A 39 9.30 -22.32 -7.76
C PRO A 39 8.61 -22.47 -9.13
N PRO A 40 9.35 -22.23 -10.23
CA PRO A 40 8.89 -22.48 -11.60
C PRO A 40 8.44 -23.93 -11.81
N PRO A 41 7.60 -24.23 -12.83
CA PRO A 41 7.15 -23.33 -13.90
C PRO A 41 5.93 -22.45 -13.52
N ARG A 42 5.20 -22.80 -12.45
CA ARG A 42 3.98 -22.08 -12.05
C ARG A 42 4.18 -21.38 -10.71
N ARG A 43 4.61 -20.12 -10.77
CA ARG A 43 4.77 -19.27 -9.59
C ARG A 43 3.40 -18.95 -8.98
N ARG A 44 3.24 -19.24 -7.68
CA ARG A 44 2.05 -18.94 -6.87
C ARG A 44 2.50 -18.24 -5.60
N ILE A 45 1.71 -17.28 -5.12
CA ILE A 45 1.93 -16.68 -3.80
C ILE A 45 1.57 -17.74 -2.74
N LEU A 46 2.56 -18.12 -1.93
CA LEU A 46 2.44 -19.07 -0.82
C LEU A 46 2.10 -18.35 0.48
N ALA A 47 2.76 -17.22 0.73
CA ALA A 47 2.55 -16.39 1.90
C ALA A 47 2.90 -14.92 1.62
N ALA A 48 2.43 -14.03 2.48
CA ALA A 48 2.64 -12.59 2.40
C ALA A 48 2.96 -12.00 3.78
N GLY A 49 3.61 -10.84 3.78
CA GLY A 49 3.98 -10.15 5.01
C GLY A 49 4.99 -10.96 5.83
N PRO A 50 4.90 -10.96 7.17
CA PRO A 50 5.82 -11.68 8.04
C PRO A 50 5.86 -13.20 7.81
N GLN A 51 4.81 -13.76 7.20
CA GLN A 51 4.71 -15.19 6.92
C GLN A 51 5.53 -15.62 5.68
N ALA A 52 5.93 -14.68 4.81
CA ALA A 52 6.69 -15.00 3.60
C ALA A 52 8.00 -15.75 3.92
N ARG A 53 8.77 -15.26 4.88
CA ARG A 53 10.04 -15.90 5.27
C ARG A 53 9.84 -17.26 5.93
N LEU A 54 8.75 -17.43 6.69
CA LEU A 54 8.42 -18.72 7.34
C LEU A 54 8.05 -19.79 6.30
N ALA A 55 7.28 -19.41 5.27
CA ALA A 55 6.97 -20.32 4.16
C ALA A 55 8.25 -20.74 3.42
N ALA A 56 9.14 -19.80 3.11
CA ALA A 56 10.42 -20.11 2.43
C ALA A 56 11.38 -20.96 3.27
N ALA A 57 11.25 -20.96 4.60
CA ALA A 57 11.99 -21.86 5.47
C ALA A 57 11.41 -23.29 5.52
N SER A 58 10.12 -23.45 5.18
CA SER A 58 9.38 -24.71 5.31
C SER A 58 9.27 -25.50 4.01
N GLU A 59 9.26 -24.80 2.87
CA GLU A 59 9.21 -25.39 1.53
C GLU A 59 10.03 -24.55 0.53
N PRO A 60 10.44 -25.10 -0.63
CA PRO A 60 11.13 -24.32 -1.65
C PRO A 60 10.28 -23.12 -2.08
N ALA A 61 10.74 -21.91 -1.77
CA ALA A 61 10.10 -20.67 -2.18
C ALA A 61 11.11 -19.53 -2.38
N GLU A 62 10.78 -18.61 -3.28
CA GLU A 62 11.51 -17.36 -3.51
C GLU A 62 10.83 -16.23 -2.73
N VAL A 63 11.57 -15.53 -1.87
CA VAL A 63 11.05 -14.34 -1.17
C VAL A 63 11.35 -13.10 -2.00
N VAL A 64 10.31 -12.33 -2.33
CA VAL A 64 10.40 -11.11 -3.14
C VAL A 64 9.74 -9.93 -2.44
N ASN A 65 10.20 -8.72 -2.75
CA ASN A 65 9.65 -7.47 -2.25
C ASN A 65 9.27 -6.57 -3.44
N PRO A 66 7.97 -6.34 -3.71
CA PRO A 66 7.53 -5.57 -4.86
C PRO A 66 7.74 -4.05 -4.68
N PHE A 67 8.21 -3.62 -3.50
CA PHE A 67 8.53 -2.21 -3.22
C PHE A 67 10.03 -1.92 -3.07
N ALA A 68 10.89 -2.88 -3.36
CA ALA A 68 12.34 -2.71 -3.28
C ALA A 68 12.95 -2.69 -4.69
N HIS A 69 13.21 -1.50 -5.23
CA HIS A 69 14.00 -1.36 -6.45
C HIS A 69 14.80 -0.03 -6.49
N PRO A 70 16.04 -0.03 -7.03
CA PRO A 70 16.93 1.14 -6.94
C PRO A 70 16.45 2.41 -7.65
N ARG A 71 15.54 2.29 -8.63
CA ARG A 71 15.10 3.39 -9.50
C ARG A 71 13.60 3.67 -9.48
N SER A 72 12.83 2.88 -8.76
CA SER A 72 11.37 2.98 -8.68
C SER A 72 10.92 2.34 -7.40
N LEU A 73 9.94 2.95 -6.72
CA LEU A 73 9.35 2.34 -5.54
C LEU A 73 8.56 1.08 -5.87
N ILE A 74 8.03 0.91 -7.09
CA ILE A 74 7.32 -0.30 -7.49
C ILE A 74 8.21 -1.09 -8.45
N SER A 75 8.59 -2.31 -8.05
CA SER A 75 9.43 -3.22 -8.85
C SER A 75 8.60 -4.23 -9.64
N ASP A 76 7.48 -4.70 -9.06
CA ASP A 76 6.50 -5.58 -9.70
C ASP A 76 5.09 -5.14 -9.31
N PHE A 77 4.34 -4.61 -10.27
CA PHE A 77 3.01 -4.07 -10.04
C PHE A 77 2.00 -5.14 -9.61
N VAL A 78 2.05 -6.32 -10.23
CA VAL A 78 1.08 -7.41 -9.97
C VAL A 78 1.26 -7.94 -8.57
N LEU A 79 2.51 -8.14 -8.15
CA LEU A 79 2.82 -8.56 -6.78
C LEU A 79 2.51 -7.48 -5.75
N ALA A 80 2.79 -6.20 -6.05
CA ALA A 80 2.40 -5.08 -5.20
C ALA A 80 0.87 -5.04 -4.99
N GLU A 81 0.10 -5.24 -6.06
CA GLU A 81 -1.36 -5.26 -6.01
C GLU A 81 -1.87 -6.39 -5.11
N HIS A 82 -1.35 -7.61 -5.29
CA HIS A 82 -1.73 -8.75 -4.46
C HIS A 82 -1.43 -8.52 -2.97
N LEU A 83 -0.24 -7.96 -2.67
CA LEU A 83 0.17 -7.66 -1.31
C LEU A 83 -0.73 -6.58 -0.67
N LEU A 84 -1.02 -5.50 -1.39
CA LEU A 84 -1.88 -4.42 -0.88
C LEU A 84 -3.31 -4.91 -0.66
N LYS A 85 -3.87 -5.71 -1.59
CA LYS A 85 -5.18 -6.37 -1.43
C LYS A 85 -5.23 -7.25 -0.19
N TYR A 86 -4.18 -8.05 0.03
CA TYR A 86 -4.09 -8.93 1.18
C TYR A 86 -4.10 -8.14 2.50
N GLN A 87 -3.31 -7.07 2.60
CA GLN A 87 -3.25 -6.25 3.82
C GLN A 87 -4.53 -5.43 4.05
N LEU A 88 -5.14 -4.89 2.99
CA LEU A 88 -6.42 -4.17 3.10
C LEU A 88 -7.52 -5.07 3.67
N ARG A 89 -7.64 -6.30 3.17
CA ARG A 89 -8.62 -7.27 3.68
C ARG A 89 -8.40 -7.61 5.15
N ARG A 90 -7.15 -7.71 5.59
CA ARG A 90 -6.79 -7.98 6.99
C ARG A 90 -7.08 -6.81 7.91
N LEU A 91 -6.80 -5.59 7.46
CA LEU A 91 -7.15 -4.39 8.21
C LEU A 91 -8.68 -4.28 8.35
N GLN A 92 -9.42 -4.52 7.26
CA GLN A 92 -10.87 -4.38 7.20
C GLN A 92 -11.66 -5.63 7.63
N ALA A 93 -11.12 -6.50 8.49
CA ALA A 93 -11.68 -7.83 8.81
C ALA A 93 -13.06 -7.87 9.52
N GLY A 94 -13.93 -6.89 9.29
CA GLY A 94 -15.35 -6.83 9.67
C GLY A 94 -16.36 -7.16 8.54
N GLY A 95 -15.95 -7.55 7.33
CA GLY A 95 -16.87 -8.19 6.38
C GLY A 95 -16.49 -8.16 4.91
N TRP A 96 -16.90 -9.21 4.19
CA TRP A 96 -16.93 -9.34 2.72
C TRP A 96 -17.81 -8.27 2.01
N LEU A 97 -18.50 -7.43 2.79
CA LEU A 97 -19.30 -6.26 2.39
C LEU A 97 -18.61 -4.91 2.70
N ALA A 98 -17.33 -4.89 3.07
CA ALA A 98 -16.64 -3.63 3.34
C ALA A 98 -16.71 -2.71 2.11
N ALA A 99 -17.24 -1.50 2.29
CA ALA A 99 -17.30 -0.50 1.23
C ALA A 99 -15.89 -0.23 0.67
N SER A 100 -15.78 -0.09 -0.65
CA SER A 100 -14.54 0.30 -1.31
C SER A 100 -13.99 1.58 -0.65
N PRO A 101 -12.77 1.55 -0.08
CA PRO A 101 -12.26 2.67 0.69
C PRO A 101 -11.79 3.81 -0.22
N HIS A 102 -11.72 5.01 0.35
CA HIS A 102 -10.84 6.06 -0.16
C HIS A 102 -9.42 5.75 0.36
N ILE A 103 -8.49 5.46 -0.53
CA ILE A 103 -7.10 5.24 -0.18
C ILE A 103 -6.28 6.52 -0.38
N VAL A 104 -5.42 6.84 0.59
CA VAL A 104 -4.35 7.83 0.44
C VAL A 104 -3.04 7.07 0.43
N ILE A 105 -2.40 6.95 -0.73
CA ILE A 105 -1.07 6.35 -0.87
C ILE A 105 -0.02 7.40 -0.57
N HIS A 106 0.90 7.05 0.30
CA HIS A 106 2.04 7.85 0.68
C HIS A 106 3.32 7.05 0.40
N PRO A 107 3.98 7.26 -0.74
CA PRO A 107 5.29 6.70 -0.97
C PRO A 107 6.28 7.37 -0.01
N LEU A 108 6.90 6.57 0.85
CA LEU A 108 7.97 7.00 1.75
C LEU A 108 9.29 6.83 1.00
N GLY A 109 9.81 7.94 0.50
CA GLY A 109 11.06 8.03 -0.22
C GLY A 109 11.27 9.44 -0.71
N ASP A 110 12.52 9.82 -0.90
CA ASP A 110 12.91 11.10 -1.48
C ASP A 110 13.83 10.83 -2.67
N PRO A 111 13.27 10.33 -3.80
CA PRO A 111 14.07 10.14 -5.00
C PRO A 111 14.66 11.48 -5.43
N GLU A 112 15.92 11.49 -5.88
CA GLU A 112 16.54 12.71 -6.39
C GLU A 112 15.69 13.30 -7.53
N GLY A 113 15.17 14.52 -7.32
CA GLY A 113 14.27 15.18 -8.28
C GLY A 113 12.77 14.91 -8.08
N GLY A 114 12.40 14.15 -7.04
CA GLY A 114 11.01 13.80 -6.72
C GLY A 114 10.44 12.68 -7.60
N PHE A 115 9.22 12.25 -7.28
CA PHE A 115 8.52 11.22 -8.06
C PHE A 115 8.10 11.76 -9.43
N THR A 116 8.38 10.98 -10.47
CA THR A 116 7.91 11.29 -11.83
C THR A 116 6.40 11.11 -11.94
N GLN A 117 5.78 11.74 -12.94
CA GLN A 117 4.34 11.55 -13.21
C GLN A 117 3.97 10.07 -13.48
N VAL A 118 4.89 9.30 -14.06
CA VAL A 118 4.69 7.86 -14.33
C VAL A 118 4.61 7.08 -13.02
N GLU A 119 5.50 7.38 -12.06
CA GLU A 119 5.49 6.73 -10.74
C GLU A 119 4.26 7.12 -9.91
N LEU A 120 3.91 8.41 -9.89
CA LEU A 120 2.69 8.89 -9.22
C LEU A 120 1.43 8.23 -9.79
N ARG A 121 1.39 8.07 -11.12
CA ARG A 121 0.31 7.37 -11.81
C ARG A 121 0.26 5.89 -11.43
N ALA A 122 1.40 5.19 -11.45
CA ALA A 122 1.47 3.79 -11.06
C ALA A 122 1.03 3.57 -9.60
N LEU A 123 1.41 4.45 -8.67
CA LEU A 123 0.93 4.41 -7.29
C LEU A 123 -0.60 4.58 -7.23
N ARG A 124 -1.16 5.57 -7.93
CA ARG A 124 -2.61 5.78 -7.98
C ARG A 124 -3.36 4.57 -8.54
N GLU A 125 -2.84 3.97 -9.60
CA GLU A 125 -3.39 2.76 -10.20
C GLU A 125 -3.27 1.55 -9.28
N LEU A 126 -2.18 1.41 -8.52
CA LEU A 126 -2.01 0.35 -7.53
C LEU A 126 -3.14 0.38 -6.47
N GLY A 127 -3.44 1.57 -5.92
CA GLY A 127 -4.54 1.72 -4.97
C GLY A 127 -5.91 1.39 -5.59
N SER A 128 -6.10 1.76 -6.86
CA SER A 128 -7.35 1.54 -7.59
C SER A 128 -7.54 0.04 -7.88
N ALA A 129 -6.49 -0.60 -8.38
CA ALA A 129 -6.44 -2.03 -8.64
C ALA A 129 -6.66 -2.84 -7.34
N ALA A 130 -6.19 -2.32 -6.20
CA ALA A 130 -6.41 -2.91 -4.87
C ALA A 130 -7.85 -2.81 -4.35
N GLY A 131 -8.76 -2.11 -5.05
CA GLY A 131 -10.19 -2.06 -4.75
C GLY A 131 -10.68 -0.74 -4.15
N ALA A 132 -9.86 0.32 -4.17
CA ALA A 132 -10.27 1.65 -3.72
C ALA A 132 -11.32 2.27 -4.66
N SER A 133 -12.29 2.98 -4.10
CA SER A 133 -13.25 3.79 -4.89
C SER A 133 -12.69 5.14 -5.28
N LYS A 134 -11.69 5.61 -4.53
CA LYS A 134 -10.95 6.84 -4.76
C LYS A 134 -9.54 6.64 -4.26
N VAL A 135 -8.55 7.16 -5.00
CA VAL A 135 -7.16 7.16 -4.58
C VAL A 135 -6.64 8.57 -4.64
N ASN A 136 -5.89 8.97 -3.61
CA ASN A 136 -5.01 10.11 -3.67
C ASN A 136 -3.57 9.67 -3.40
N VAL A 137 -2.60 10.35 -4.01
CA VAL A 137 -1.17 10.17 -3.73
C VAL A 137 -0.66 11.41 -2.99
N TRP A 138 0.02 11.20 -1.87
CA TRP A 138 0.61 12.24 -1.04
C TRP A 138 2.12 12.04 -0.92
N THR A 139 2.92 13.02 -1.33
CA THR A 139 4.40 12.90 -1.35
C THR A 139 5.11 13.74 -0.28
N GLY A 140 4.37 14.36 0.65
CA GLY A 140 4.97 15.21 1.68
C GLY A 140 5.23 14.50 2.99
N ARG A 141 5.31 15.25 4.09
CA ARG A 141 5.50 14.64 5.42
C ARG A 141 4.35 13.69 5.80
N PRO A 142 4.55 12.72 6.72
CA PRO A 142 3.46 11.94 7.27
C PRO A 142 2.30 12.84 7.74
N LEU A 143 1.08 12.48 7.35
CA LEU A 143 -0.14 13.20 7.69
C LEU A 143 -0.63 12.78 9.07
N THR A 144 -1.21 13.72 9.80
CA THR A 144 -1.94 13.43 11.04
C THR A 144 -3.31 12.84 10.75
N ASP A 145 -3.90 12.17 11.73
CA ASP A 145 -5.27 11.66 11.61
C ASP A 145 -6.27 12.80 11.32
N GLU A 146 -6.07 13.98 11.90
CA GLU A 146 -6.91 15.15 11.64
C GLU A 146 -6.86 15.59 10.17
N GLU A 147 -5.67 15.68 9.59
CA GLU A 147 -5.48 16.07 8.18
C GLU A 147 -6.07 15.03 7.23
N LEU A 148 -5.90 13.75 7.55
CA LEU A 148 -6.47 12.63 6.79
C LEU A 148 -8.01 12.65 6.83
N LEU A 149 -8.59 12.80 8.03
CA LEU A 149 -10.04 12.86 8.21
C LEU A 149 -10.67 14.11 7.57
N ALA A 150 -9.99 15.25 7.65
CA ALA A 150 -10.39 16.48 6.97
C ALA A 150 -10.21 16.42 5.45
N ARG A 151 -9.41 15.46 4.95
CA ARG A 151 -8.95 15.37 3.55
C ARG A 151 -8.30 16.67 3.07
N LYS A 152 -7.55 17.31 3.96
CA LYS A 152 -6.86 18.57 3.73
C LYS A 152 -5.40 18.37 4.12
N PRO A 153 -4.55 17.89 3.20
CA PRO A 153 -3.12 17.87 3.45
C PRO A 153 -2.60 19.31 3.62
N PRO A 154 -1.41 19.48 4.23
CA PRO A 154 -0.71 20.76 4.25
C PRO A 154 -0.58 21.34 2.84
N ALA A 155 -0.75 22.66 2.72
CA ALA A 155 -0.62 23.37 1.44
C ALA A 155 0.82 23.39 0.90
N GLN A 156 1.81 23.02 1.72
CA GLN A 156 3.24 23.04 1.39
C GLN A 156 3.88 21.69 1.72
N GLY A 157 4.91 21.33 0.96
CA GLY A 157 5.78 20.20 1.27
C GLY A 157 5.37 18.86 0.66
N GLY A 158 4.36 18.80 -0.21
CA GLY A 158 3.98 17.58 -0.93
C GLY A 158 2.91 17.84 -1.99
N ILE A 159 2.74 16.88 -2.89
CA ILE A 159 1.71 16.89 -3.93
C ILE A 159 0.54 16.01 -3.45
N TRP A 160 -0.69 16.49 -3.61
CA TRP A 160 -1.91 15.72 -3.38
C TRP A 160 -2.69 15.58 -4.69
N GLU A 161 -2.51 14.44 -5.35
CA GLU A 161 -3.12 14.12 -6.66
C GLU A 161 -4.06 12.92 -6.60
#